data_AF-A0AA95KZH0-F1
#
_entry.id   AF-A0AA95KZH0-F1
#
_cell.length_a   1.000
_cell.length_b   1.000
_cell.length_c   1.000
_cell.angle_alpha   90.00
_cell.angle_beta   90.00
_cell.angle_gamma   90.00
#
_symmetry.space_group_name_H-M   'P 1'
#
loop_
_entity.id
_entity.type
_entity.pdbx_description
1 polymer ?
#
loop_
_entity_poly.entity_id
_entity_poly.type
_entity_poly.pdbx_seq_one_letter_code
_entity_poly.pdbx_strand_id
1 'polypeptide(L)'
;MKINNNFGPSGINPYKRQMTKLDAAAAAQNKKADKVEISSTAKEMQQLSQVSVERKQKVEELQIQVENGTYKLDSKETAKSIINFYRNK
;
A
#
# COMPACT_ATOMS: atom_id res chain seq x y z
N MET A 1 57.37 -13.89 -43.25
CA MET A 1 56.10 -13.45 -42.63
C MET A 1 55.72 -14.46 -41.55
N LYS A 2 55.59 -14.04 -40.28
CA LYS A 2 55.13 -14.91 -39.18
C LYS A 2 53.65 -14.63 -38.92
N ILE A 3 52.80 -15.59 -39.23
CA ILE A 3 51.36 -15.50 -39.02
C ILE A 3 51.09 -16.25 -37.70
N ASN A 4 50.94 -15.52 -36.59
CA ASN A 4 50.58 -16.16 -35.31
C ASN A 4 49.06 -16.15 -35.16
N ASN A 5 48.45 -17.17 -35.74
CA ASN A 5 47.04 -17.50 -35.64
C ASN A 5 46.78 -18.14 -34.27
N ASN A 6 46.27 -17.39 -33.29
CA ASN A 6 45.77 -17.97 -32.04
C ASN A 6 44.34 -17.52 -31.77
N PHE A 7 43.43 -17.89 -32.68
CA PHE A 7 42.01 -18.03 -32.39
C PHE A 7 41.84 -19.30 -31.53
N GLY A 8 42.06 -19.19 -30.23
CA GLY A 8 41.71 -20.18 -29.21
C GLY A 8 40.52 -19.68 -28.38
N PRO A 9 39.74 -20.58 -27.73
CA PRO A 9 38.53 -20.21 -27.02
C PRO A 9 38.88 -19.15 -25.96
N SER A 10 38.35 -17.95 -26.15
CA SER A 10 38.53 -16.77 -25.31
C SER A 10 38.58 -17.21 -23.85
N GLY A 11 39.69 -16.95 -23.15
CA GLY A 11 40.11 -17.49 -21.85
C GLY A 11 39.14 -17.29 -20.68
N ILE A 12 37.91 -17.74 -20.85
CA ILE A 12 36.76 -17.44 -20.03
C ILE A 12 36.34 -18.77 -19.43
N ASN A 13 36.85 -19.01 -18.24
CA ASN A 13 36.52 -20.17 -17.45
C ASN A 13 35.00 -20.17 -17.15
N PRO A 14 34.23 -21.19 -17.59
CA PRO A 14 32.77 -21.24 -17.43
C PRO A 14 32.35 -21.25 -15.96
N TYR A 15 33.18 -21.79 -15.07
CA TYR A 15 32.92 -21.79 -13.63
C TYR A 15 33.01 -20.39 -13.01
N LYS A 16 33.94 -19.55 -13.50
CA LYS A 16 34.01 -18.14 -13.06
C LYS A 16 32.78 -17.34 -13.47
N ARG A 17 32.18 -17.64 -14.63
CA ARG A 17 30.92 -17.00 -15.07
C ARG A 17 29.73 -17.36 -14.19
N GLN A 18 29.72 -18.55 -13.59
CA GLN A 18 28.64 -18.95 -12.71
C GLN A 18 28.75 -18.28 -11.34
N MET A 19 29.97 -18.15 -10.80
CA MET A 19 30.18 -17.40 -9.55
C MET A 19 29.84 -15.91 -9.70
N THR A 20 30.28 -15.26 -10.79
CA THR A 20 29.93 -13.85 -11.00
C THR A 20 28.43 -13.59 -11.18
N LYS A 21 27.67 -14.57 -11.71
CA LYS A 21 26.20 -14.49 -11.76
C LYS A 21 25.56 -14.61 -10.38
N LEU A 22 26.10 -15.47 -9.50
CA LEU A 22 25.61 -15.60 -8.12
C LEU A 22 25.90 -14.33 -7.31
N ASP A 23 27.10 -13.76 -7.46
CA ASP A 23 27.47 -12.49 -6.81
C ASP A 23 26.61 -11.32 -7.31
N ALA A 24 26.33 -11.25 -8.61
CA ALA A 24 25.44 -10.24 -9.19
C ALA A 24 23.98 -10.39 -8.72
N ALA A 25 23.49 -11.62 -8.54
CA ALA A 25 22.16 -11.87 -8.00
C ALA A 25 22.06 -11.50 -6.52
N ALA A 26 23.10 -11.79 -5.72
CA ALA A 26 23.20 -11.36 -4.33
C ALA A 26 23.30 -9.82 -4.19
N ALA A 27 24.03 -9.15 -5.09
CA ALA A 27 24.10 -7.69 -5.15
C ALA A 27 22.75 -7.06 -5.58
N ALA A 28 21.98 -7.73 -6.44
CA ALA A 28 20.64 -7.28 -6.83
C ALA A 28 19.62 -7.40 -5.69
N GLN A 29 19.70 -8.43 -4.84
CA GLN A 29 18.86 -8.54 -3.63
C GLN A 29 19.20 -7.48 -2.56
N ASN A 30 20.42 -6.95 -2.57
CA ASN A 30 20.85 -5.86 -1.69
C ASN A 30 20.48 -4.46 -2.21
N LYS A 31 19.82 -4.35 -3.37
CA LYS A 31 19.19 -3.09 -3.78
C LYS A 31 17.96 -2.86 -2.90
N LYS A 32 18.18 -2.15 -1.79
CA LYS A 32 17.10 -1.64 -0.96
C LYS A 32 16.26 -0.68 -1.80
N ALA A 33 15.11 -1.15 -2.26
CA ALA A 33 14.08 -0.29 -2.79
C ALA A 33 13.40 0.42 -1.62
N ASP A 34 13.13 1.72 -1.78
CA ASP A 34 12.36 2.45 -0.80
C ASP A 34 10.96 1.81 -0.71
N LYS A 35 10.64 1.25 0.47
CA LYS A 35 9.35 0.63 0.75
C LYS A 35 8.64 1.43 1.81
N VAL A 36 7.44 1.89 1.49
CA VAL A 36 6.54 2.53 2.46
C VAL A 36 5.61 1.44 3.00
N GLU A 37 5.67 1.19 4.31
CA GLU A 37 4.79 0.24 5.00
C GLU A 37 3.81 0.98 5.92
N ILE A 38 2.60 0.43 6.06
CA ILE A 38 1.62 0.91 7.05
C ILE A 38 2.13 0.52 8.45
N SER A 39 2.21 1.50 9.36
CA SER A 39 2.69 1.26 10.73
C SER A 39 1.83 0.24 11.47
N SER A 40 2.43 -0.49 12.42
CA SER A 40 1.70 -1.41 13.31
C SER A 40 0.55 -0.71 14.03
N THR A 41 0.80 0.50 14.53
CA THR A 41 -0.19 1.34 15.19
C THR A 41 -1.38 1.69 14.29
N ALA A 42 -1.14 2.02 13.01
CA ALA A 42 -2.21 2.32 12.07
C ALA A 42 -3.06 1.08 11.75
N LYS A 43 -2.45 -0.11 11.70
CA LYS A 43 -3.18 -1.38 11.53
C LYS A 43 -4.08 -1.70 12.73
N GLU A 44 -3.60 -1.46 13.95
CA GLU A 44 -4.38 -1.62 15.17
C GLU A 44 -5.56 -0.63 15.22
N MET A 45 -5.32 0.63 14.87
CA MET A 45 -6.40 1.64 14.77
C MET A 45 -7.45 1.28 13.72
N GLN A 46 -7.05 0.68 12.60
CA GLN A 46 -7.99 0.21 11.58
C GLN A 46 -8.91 -0.89 12.15
N GLN A 47 -8.40 -1.78 13.00
CA GLN A 47 -9.23 -2.81 13.65
C GLN A 47 -10.25 -2.20 14.63
N LEU A 48 -9.89 -1.13 15.33
CA LEU A 48 -10.81 -0.39 16.21
C LEU A 48 -11.92 0.36 15.42
N SER A 49 -11.76 0.54 14.11
CA SER A 49 -12.78 1.17 13.25
C SER A 49 -13.97 0.27 12.91
N GLN A 50 -14.05 -0.93 13.50
CA GLN A 50 -15.16 -1.84 13.33
C GLN A 50 -16.47 -1.10 13.68
N VAL A 51 -17.36 -1.02 12.70
CA VAL A 51 -18.63 -0.26 12.77
C VAL A 51 -19.32 -0.53 14.10
N SER A 52 -19.38 0.48 14.97
CA SER A 52 -19.97 0.34 16.29
C SER A 52 -21.44 -0.07 16.20
N VAL A 53 -21.90 -0.85 17.19
CA VAL A 53 -23.31 -1.24 17.29
C VAL A 53 -24.22 -0.02 17.28
N GLU A 54 -23.80 1.05 17.95
CA GLU A 54 -24.48 2.35 17.98
C GLU A 54 -24.66 2.96 16.58
N ARG A 55 -23.65 2.83 15.71
CA ARG A 55 -23.74 3.32 14.34
C ARG A 55 -24.75 2.52 13.52
N LYS A 56 -24.84 1.21 13.73
CA LYS A 56 -25.84 0.37 13.06
C LYS A 56 -27.26 0.75 13.45
N GLN A 57 -27.51 0.90 14.76
CA GLN A 57 -28.81 1.33 15.29
C GLN A 57 -29.23 2.70 14.72
N LYS A 58 -28.30 3.65 14.68
CA LYS A 58 -28.57 4.99 14.11
C LYS A 58 -28.93 4.91 12.61
N VAL A 59 -28.30 4.03 11.85
CA VAL A 59 -28.61 3.86 10.42
C VAL A 59 -29.98 3.24 10.23
N GLU A 60 -30.35 2.22 11.01
CA GLU A 60 -31.69 1.62 10.96
C GLU A 60 -32.79 2.63 11.29
N GLU A 61 -32.59 3.45 12.33
CA GLU A 61 -33.55 4.50 12.69
C GLU A 61 -33.75 5.50 11.55
N LEU A 62 -32.65 5.96 10.94
CA LEU A 62 -32.69 6.86 9.79
C LEU A 62 -33.39 6.21 8.59
N GLN A 63 -33.14 4.93 8.34
CA GLN A 63 -33.79 4.20 7.25
C GLN A 63 -35.31 4.16 7.45
N ILE A 64 -35.78 3.85 8.66
CA ILE A 64 -37.20 3.86 9.01
C ILE A 64 -37.82 5.26 8.80
N GLN A 65 -37.12 6.33 9.19
CA GLN A 65 -37.62 7.70 9.00
C GLN A 65 -37.73 8.09 7.51
N VAL A 66 -36.79 7.62 6.68
CA VAL A 66 -36.81 7.86 5.24
C VAL A 66 -37.94 7.08 4.56
N GLU A 67 -38.10 5.79 4.89
CA GLU A 67 -39.18 4.94 4.35
C GLU A 67 -40.57 5.49 4.71
N ASN A 68 -40.74 6.00 5.92
CA ASN A 68 -41.99 6.61 6.38
C ASN A 68 -42.18 8.06 5.87
N GLY A 69 -41.22 8.63 5.16
CA GLY A 69 -41.26 10.02 4.68
C GLY A 69 -41.22 11.08 5.77
N THR A 70 -40.87 10.71 7.00
CA THR A 70 -40.79 11.62 8.16
C THR A 70 -39.40 12.20 8.36
N TYR A 71 -38.41 11.77 7.57
CA TYR A 71 -37.06 12.29 7.62
C TYR A 71 -37.01 13.79 7.31
N LYS A 72 -36.59 14.58 8.29
CA LYS A 72 -36.39 16.03 8.15
C LYS A 72 -34.91 16.33 8.00
N LEU A 73 -34.53 16.85 6.84
CA LEU A 73 -33.16 17.31 6.60
C LEU A 73 -32.87 18.58 7.40
N ASP A 74 -31.91 18.51 8.31
CA ASP A 74 -31.33 19.69 8.94
C ASP A 74 -30.14 20.19 8.12
N SER A 75 -30.37 21.21 7.30
CA SER A 75 -29.35 21.82 6.45
C SER A 75 -28.23 22.52 7.25
N LYS A 76 -28.54 23.02 8.46
CA LYS A 76 -27.58 23.72 9.32
C LYS A 76 -26.61 22.74 9.96
N GLU A 77 -27.12 21.64 10.52
CA GLU A 77 -26.26 20.58 11.08
C GLU A 77 -25.48 19.86 9.97
N THR A 78 -26.06 19.69 8.78
CA THR A 78 -25.34 19.16 7.61
C THR A 78 -24.14 20.04 7.25
N ALA A 79 -24.35 21.35 7.08
CA ALA A 79 -23.27 22.29 6.77
C ALA A 79 -22.19 22.31 7.86
N LYS A 80 -22.59 22.28 9.13
CA LYS A 80 -21.68 22.21 10.28
C LYS A 80 -20.85 20.92 10.29
N SER A 81 -21.45 19.77 9.97
CA SER A 81 -20.72 18.50 9.90
C SER A 81 -19.67 18.48 8.79
N ILE A 82 -19.99 19.06 7.62
CA ILE A 82 -19.04 19.21 6.51
C ILE A 82 -17.87 20.10 6.95
N ILE A 83 -18.18 21.25 7.54
CA ILE A 83 -17.15 22.16 8.06
C ILE A 83 -16.27 21.47 9.09
N ASN A 84 -16.87 20.76 10.06
CA ASN A 84 -16.12 20.05 11.10
C ASN A 84 -15.21 18.97 10.50
N PHE A 85 -15.68 18.20 9.51
CA PHE A 85 -14.89 17.15 8.89
C PHE A 85 -13.66 17.68 8.15
N TYR A 86 -13.78 18.82 7.46
CA TYR A 86 -12.70 19.37 6.65
C TYR A 86 -11.83 20.41 7.36
N ARG A 87 -12.36 21.13 8.36
CA ARG A 87 -11.69 22.28 9.00
C ARG A 87 -11.24 22.03 10.43
N ASN A 88 -11.81 21.08 11.16
CA ASN A 88 -11.30 20.78 12.50
C ASN A 88 -10.03 19.94 12.34
N LYS A 89 -8.89 20.58 12.65
CA LYS A 89 -7.60 19.93 12.89
C LYS A 89 -7.57 19.29 14.27
#